data_AF-A0A183GES7-F1
#
_entry.id   AF-A0A183GES7-F1
#
_cell.length_a   1.000
_cell.length_b   1.000
_cell.length_c   1.000
_cell.angle_alpha   90.00
_cell.angle_beta   90.00
_cell.angle_gamma   90.00
#
_symmetry.space_group_name_H-M   'P 1'
#
loop_
_entity.id
_entity.type
_entity.pdbx_description
1 polymer ?
#
loop_
_entity_poly.entity_id
_entity_poly.type
_entity_poly.pdbx_seq_one_letter_code
_entity_poly.pdbx_strand_id
1 'polypeptide(L)'
;IDDQDIGQIEFLDANLKKELALTSADLRFGDFIMKNIEENKKSSAVFEGNDEWLRLRMREYLLGLAASSRSDLAIAVADYGVAFIHSWRFTRNYRIWIVGQHEDLSGIAPGHAFAGQLGMYDVLLRVEHTVSGSEGARKAFSAITSTGKNLAFEDLETHVKAQDDEISVACK
;
A
#
# COMPACT_ATOMS: atom_id res chain seq x y z
N ILE A 1 1.01 4.98 17.73
CA ILE A 1 0.71 6.18 18.53
C ILE A 1 1.95 6.43 19.35
N ASP A 2 2.68 7.48 19.03
CA ASP A 2 3.80 7.91 19.86
C ASP A 2 3.26 8.56 21.14
N ASP A 3 4.11 8.74 22.13
CA ASP A 3 3.74 9.29 23.43
C ASP A 3 3.28 10.77 23.36
N GLN A 4 3.26 11.37 22.16
CA GLN A 4 2.94 12.77 21.90
C GLN A 4 1.62 12.95 21.16
N ASP A 5 0.90 11.86 20.87
CA ASP A 5 -0.37 11.86 20.11
C ASP A 5 -0.22 12.45 18.69
N ILE A 6 1.01 12.45 18.16
CA ILE A 6 1.33 13.00 16.84
C ILE A 6 0.98 11.92 15.79
N GLY A 7 0.28 12.33 14.74
CA GLY A 7 -0.12 11.44 13.65
C GLY A 7 -1.49 10.78 13.81
N GLN A 8 -2.31 11.21 14.77
CA GLN A 8 -3.73 10.84 14.79
C GLN A 8 -4.49 11.58 13.69
N ILE A 9 -5.25 10.84 12.88
CA ILE A 9 -6.17 11.39 11.89
C ILE A 9 -7.59 11.05 12.33
N GLU A 10 -8.35 12.07 12.72
CA GLU A 10 -9.77 11.92 13.08
C GLU A 10 -10.68 12.32 11.91
N PHE A 11 -11.63 11.43 11.57
CA PHE A 11 -12.63 11.69 10.53
C PHE A 11 -13.96 12.06 11.17
N LEU A 12 -14.42 13.29 10.94
CA LEU A 12 -15.73 13.76 11.39
C LEU A 12 -16.88 13.14 10.58
N ASP A 13 -16.65 12.88 9.29
CA ASP A 13 -17.63 12.24 8.41
C ASP A 13 -17.39 10.72 8.35
N ALA A 14 -18.40 9.96 8.80
CA ALA A 14 -18.37 8.50 8.78
C ALA A 14 -18.37 7.91 7.35
N ASN A 15 -18.89 8.62 6.35
CA ASN A 15 -18.83 8.19 4.97
C ASN A 15 -17.42 8.36 4.42
N LEU A 16 -16.82 9.53 4.64
CA LEU A 16 -15.42 9.78 4.27
C LEU A 16 -14.47 8.77 4.92
N LYS A 17 -14.70 8.42 6.19
CA LYS A 17 -13.92 7.39 6.89
C LYS A 17 -13.98 6.03 6.19
N LYS A 18 -15.13 5.64 5.66
CA LYS A 18 -15.30 4.38 4.92
C LYS A 18 -14.63 4.44 3.56
N GLU A 19 -14.73 5.58 2.87
CA GLU A 19 -14.11 5.78 1.57
C GLU A 19 -12.58 5.79 1.65
N LEU A 20 -12.00 6.31 2.75
CA LEU A 20 -10.55 6.38 2.96
C LEU A 20 -9.98 5.18 3.73
N ALA A 21 -10.76 4.13 3.92
CA ALA A 21 -10.28 2.91 4.56
C ALA A 21 -9.28 2.19 3.64
N LEU A 22 -8.04 2.04 4.11
CA LEU A 22 -6.97 1.35 3.39
C LEU A 22 -7.33 -0.12 3.12
N THR A 23 -6.98 -0.60 1.93
CA THR A 23 -7.14 -2.01 1.57
C THR A 23 -6.04 -2.86 2.19
N SER A 24 -6.20 -4.19 2.19
CA SER A 24 -5.12 -5.08 2.62
C SER A 24 -3.87 -4.96 1.74
N ALA A 25 -4.01 -4.55 0.47
CA ALA A 25 -2.87 -4.33 -0.40
C ALA A 25 -2.11 -3.05 0.03
N ASP A 26 -2.84 -1.98 0.35
CA ASP A 26 -2.26 -0.73 0.88
C ASP A 26 -1.52 -0.98 2.20
N LEU A 27 -2.11 -1.77 3.11
CA LEU A 27 -1.49 -2.09 4.40
C LEU A 27 -0.20 -2.89 4.23
N ARG A 28 -0.19 -3.89 3.33
CA ARG A 28 1.02 -4.65 3.01
C ARG A 28 2.11 -3.78 2.38
N PHE A 29 1.73 -2.82 1.54
CA PHE A 29 2.68 -1.85 1.00
C PHE A 29 3.26 -0.97 2.10
N GLY A 30 2.42 -0.45 3.01
CA GLY A 30 2.88 0.33 4.16
C GLY A 30 3.88 -0.42 5.03
N ASP A 31 3.58 -1.67 5.38
CA ASP A 31 4.48 -2.55 6.13
C ASP A 31 5.81 -2.76 5.40
N PHE A 32 5.75 -3.03 4.10
CA PHE A 32 6.94 -3.24 3.28
C PHE A 32 7.85 -2.01 3.26
N ILE A 33 7.27 -0.82 3.09
CA ILE A 33 8.01 0.44 3.15
C ILE A 33 8.66 0.62 4.53
N MET A 34 7.91 0.43 5.61
CA MET A 34 8.40 0.61 6.97
C MET A 34 9.53 -0.36 7.31
N LYS A 35 9.39 -1.64 6.95
CA LYS A 35 10.44 -2.65 7.15
C LYS A 35 11.77 -2.22 6.51
N ASN A 36 11.74 -1.82 5.24
CA ASN A 36 12.94 -1.41 4.52
C ASN A 36 13.56 -0.13 5.09
N ILE A 37 12.75 0.85 5.49
CA ILE A 37 13.24 2.07 6.16
C ILE A 37 13.93 1.71 7.50
N GLU A 38 13.35 0.82 8.29
CA GLU A 38 13.94 0.38 9.56
C GLU A 38 15.23 -0.43 9.37
N GLU A 39 15.33 -1.23 8.32
CA GLU A 39 16.54 -1.96 7.95
C GLU A 39 17.63 -1.01 7.47
N ASN A 40 17.29 -0.01 6.64
CA ASN A 40 18.23 1.01 6.17
C ASN A 40 18.84 1.82 7.33
N LYS A 41 18.05 2.14 8.37
CA LYS A 41 18.56 2.82 9.58
C LYS A 41 19.69 2.04 10.28
N LYS A 42 19.73 0.71 10.12
CA LYS A 42 20.78 -0.15 10.69
C LYS A 42 22.02 -0.22 9.78
N SER A 43 21.86 0.05 8.48
CA SER A 43 22.92 0.03 7.48
C SER A 43 22.60 0.96 6.31
N SER A 44 23.10 2.20 6.35
CA SER A 44 22.78 3.25 5.39
C SER A 44 23.47 3.12 4.02
N ALA A 45 24.10 1.97 3.74
CA ALA A 45 24.80 1.69 2.48
C ALA A 45 23.88 1.10 1.40
N VAL A 46 22.63 0.80 1.75
CA VAL A 46 21.64 0.13 0.90
C VAL A 46 20.72 1.18 0.28
N PHE A 47 20.30 0.97 -0.97
CA PHE A 47 19.39 1.90 -1.67
C PHE A 47 17.98 1.82 -1.07
N GLU A 48 17.53 0.60 -0.80
CA GLU A 48 16.26 0.30 -0.18
C GLU A 48 16.10 0.99 1.17
N GLY A 49 14.95 1.64 1.37
CA GLY A 49 14.63 2.38 2.58
C GLY A 49 15.16 3.82 2.65
N ASN A 50 15.92 4.28 1.65
CA ASN A 50 16.32 5.70 1.57
C ASN A 50 15.25 6.58 0.88
N ASP A 51 15.46 7.89 0.86
CA ASP A 51 14.49 8.86 0.33
C ASP A 51 14.20 8.70 -1.17
N GLU A 52 15.20 8.35 -1.98
CA GLU A 52 15.04 8.15 -3.42
C GLU A 52 14.22 6.89 -3.70
N TRP A 53 14.55 5.81 -2.99
CA TRP A 53 13.79 4.58 -3.05
C TRP A 53 12.34 4.77 -2.62
N LEU A 54 12.10 5.48 -1.50
CA LEU A 54 10.75 5.78 -1.04
C LEU A 54 9.96 6.58 -2.10
N ARG A 55 10.59 7.57 -2.73
CA ARG A 55 9.96 8.34 -3.80
C ARG A 55 9.61 7.47 -5.00
N LEU A 56 10.49 6.55 -5.39
CA LEU A 56 10.24 5.61 -6.47
C LEU A 56 9.04 4.69 -6.15
N ARG A 57 9.01 4.10 -4.95
CA ARG A 57 7.90 3.23 -4.53
C ARG A 57 6.57 3.95 -4.43
N MET A 58 6.55 5.18 -3.93
CA MET A 58 5.34 6.01 -3.90
C MET A 58 4.90 6.40 -5.32
N ARG A 59 5.83 6.65 -6.25
CA ARG A 59 5.51 6.92 -7.66
C ARG A 59 4.83 5.71 -8.29
N GLU A 60 5.36 4.51 -8.10
CA GLU A 60 4.78 3.26 -8.60
C GLU A 60 3.37 3.03 -8.06
N TYR A 61 3.17 3.21 -6.75
CA TYR A 61 1.86 3.14 -6.11
C TYR A 61 0.85 4.10 -6.77
N LEU A 62 1.25 5.36 -6.95
CA LEU A 62 0.37 6.38 -7.55
C LEU A 62 0.09 6.12 -9.04
N LEU A 63 1.06 5.59 -9.79
CA LEU A 63 0.87 5.20 -11.19
C LEU A 63 -0.08 4.01 -11.31
N GLY A 64 0.07 2.98 -10.46
CA GLY A 64 -0.84 1.85 -10.40
C GLY A 64 -2.25 2.28 -10.00
N LEU A 65 -2.39 3.16 -9.01
CA LEU A 65 -3.66 3.76 -8.61
C LEU A 65 -4.32 4.51 -9.76
N ALA A 66 -3.55 5.36 -10.45
CA ALA A 66 -4.00 6.12 -11.60
C ALA A 66 -4.44 5.19 -12.76
N ALA A 67 -3.65 4.17 -13.10
CA ALA A 67 -4.00 3.19 -14.12
C ALA A 67 -5.27 2.41 -13.76
N SER A 68 -5.38 1.91 -12.52
CA SER A 68 -6.59 1.27 -11.98
C SER A 68 -7.81 2.17 -12.08
N SER A 69 -7.67 3.44 -11.69
CA SER A 69 -8.76 4.41 -11.75
C SER A 69 -9.23 4.70 -13.18
N ARG A 70 -8.43 4.44 -14.21
CA ARG A 70 -8.81 4.61 -15.62
C ARG A 70 -9.38 3.34 -16.24
N SER A 71 -9.15 2.20 -15.59
CA SER A 71 -9.55 0.90 -16.11
C SER A 71 -10.98 0.52 -15.73
N ASP A 72 -11.58 -0.34 -16.54
CA ASP A 72 -12.85 -1.02 -16.24
C ASP A 72 -12.63 -2.36 -15.51
N LEU A 73 -11.38 -2.69 -15.16
CA LEU A 73 -11.04 -3.93 -14.48
C LEU A 73 -11.43 -3.87 -13.01
N ALA A 74 -12.54 -4.51 -12.66
CA ALA A 74 -13.12 -4.47 -11.31
C ALA A 74 -12.13 -4.93 -10.21
N ILE A 75 -11.28 -5.92 -10.50
CA ILE A 75 -10.27 -6.42 -9.56
C ILE A 75 -9.23 -5.33 -9.26
N ALA A 76 -8.68 -4.69 -10.29
CA ALA A 76 -7.69 -3.61 -10.14
C ALA A 76 -8.26 -2.38 -9.43
N VAL A 77 -9.55 -2.09 -9.61
CA VAL A 77 -10.26 -1.05 -8.84
C VAL A 77 -10.44 -1.46 -7.38
N ALA A 78 -10.74 -2.73 -7.12
CA ALA A 78 -10.93 -3.24 -5.77
C ALA A 78 -9.64 -3.22 -4.94
N ASP A 79 -8.48 -3.41 -5.58
CA ASP A 79 -7.18 -3.40 -4.91
C ASP A 79 -6.84 -2.06 -4.23
N TYR A 80 -7.36 -0.93 -4.75
CA TYR A 80 -7.22 0.41 -4.17
C TYR A 80 -8.50 0.91 -3.47
N GLY A 81 -9.50 0.03 -3.31
CA GLY A 81 -10.76 0.34 -2.66
C GLY A 81 -11.82 0.90 -3.62
N VAL A 82 -12.89 0.13 -3.82
CA VAL A 82 -14.00 0.50 -4.72
C VAL A 82 -14.62 1.85 -4.33
N ALA A 83 -14.88 2.06 -3.03
CA ALA A 83 -15.49 3.29 -2.54
C ALA A 83 -14.57 4.50 -2.76
N PHE A 84 -13.28 4.36 -2.46
CA PHE A 84 -12.27 5.38 -2.71
C PHE A 84 -12.21 5.78 -4.18
N ILE A 85 -11.97 4.81 -5.08
CA ILE A 85 -11.83 5.06 -6.52
C ILE A 85 -13.09 5.69 -7.08
N HIS A 86 -14.26 5.18 -6.68
CA HIS A 86 -15.54 5.74 -7.09
C HIS A 86 -15.63 7.22 -6.70
N SER A 87 -15.47 7.55 -5.42
CA SER A 87 -15.59 8.93 -4.95
C SER A 87 -14.50 9.84 -5.51
N TRP A 88 -13.27 9.35 -5.69
CA TRP A 88 -12.19 10.09 -6.34
C TRP A 88 -12.54 10.44 -7.78
N ARG A 89 -13.11 9.51 -8.57
CA ARG A 89 -13.55 9.75 -9.96
C ARG A 89 -14.56 10.89 -10.09
N PHE A 90 -15.37 11.13 -9.06
CA PHE A 90 -16.35 12.23 -9.03
C PHE A 90 -15.76 13.59 -8.62
N THR A 91 -14.54 13.62 -8.10
CA THR A 91 -13.91 14.89 -7.71
C THR A 91 -13.60 15.77 -8.93
N ARG A 92 -13.62 17.09 -8.73
CA ARG A 92 -13.22 18.05 -9.78
C ARG A 92 -11.78 17.83 -10.24
N ASN A 93 -10.88 17.49 -9.32
CA ASN A 93 -9.47 17.28 -9.63
C ASN A 93 -9.27 16.07 -10.55
N TYR A 94 -9.95 14.96 -10.28
CA TYR A 94 -9.93 13.80 -11.17
C TYR A 94 -10.45 14.14 -12.57
N ARG A 95 -11.56 14.87 -12.65
CA ARG A 95 -12.15 15.30 -13.93
C ARG A 95 -11.23 16.19 -14.76
N ILE A 96 -10.40 17.01 -14.13
CA ILE A 96 -9.39 17.81 -14.82
C ILE A 96 -8.24 16.91 -15.27
N TRP A 97 -7.75 16.06 -14.37
CA TRP A 97 -6.64 15.17 -14.62
C TRP A 97 -6.93 14.18 -15.76
N ILE A 98 -8.10 13.53 -15.78
CA ILE A 98 -8.43 12.46 -16.74
C ILE A 98 -8.41 12.91 -18.21
N VAL A 99 -8.66 14.20 -18.47
CA VAL A 99 -8.65 14.81 -19.81
C VAL A 99 -7.24 15.02 -20.34
N GLY A 100 -6.24 15.11 -19.45
CA GLY A 100 -4.84 15.28 -19.83
C GLY A 100 -4.25 14.07 -20.57
N GLN A 101 -3.17 14.30 -21.30
CA GLN A 101 -2.32 13.23 -21.82
C GLN A 101 -1.38 12.77 -20.70
N HIS A 102 -1.26 11.45 -20.53
CA HIS A 102 -0.47 10.84 -19.47
C HIS A 102 0.51 9.84 -20.09
N GLU A 103 1.61 10.34 -20.65
CA GLU A 103 2.66 9.51 -21.26
C GLU A 103 3.25 8.53 -20.24
N ASP A 104 3.43 8.97 -19.00
CA ASP A 104 3.90 8.15 -17.88
C ASP A 104 2.98 6.97 -17.52
N LEU A 105 1.71 6.99 -17.95
CA LEU A 105 0.79 5.86 -17.78
C LEU A 105 0.85 4.86 -18.94
N SER A 106 1.56 5.19 -20.02
CA SER A 106 1.73 4.25 -21.13
C SER A 106 2.54 3.04 -20.66
N GLY A 107 1.94 1.85 -20.78
CA GLY A 107 2.56 0.60 -20.33
C GLY A 107 2.36 0.26 -18.84
N ILE A 108 1.75 1.12 -18.03
CA ILE A 108 1.44 0.78 -16.63
C ILE A 108 0.21 -0.13 -16.58
N ALA A 109 0.39 -1.34 -16.07
CA ALA A 109 -0.71 -2.28 -15.85
C ALA A 109 -1.59 -1.82 -14.67
N PRO A 110 -2.94 -1.84 -14.81
CA PRO A 110 -3.85 -1.61 -13.70
C PRO A 110 -3.68 -2.67 -12.61
N GLY A 111 -3.62 -2.24 -11.35
CA GLY A 111 -3.54 -3.11 -10.19
C GLY A 111 -2.61 -2.58 -9.10
N HIS A 112 -2.70 -3.20 -7.93
CA HIS A 112 -1.80 -2.91 -6.82
C HIS A 112 -0.70 -3.97 -6.77
N ALA A 113 0.58 -3.56 -6.69
CA ALA A 113 1.72 -4.50 -6.70
C ALA A 113 1.63 -5.56 -5.57
N PHE A 114 1.07 -5.17 -4.43
CA PHE A 114 0.78 -6.04 -3.28
C PHE A 114 -0.63 -6.66 -3.30
N ALA A 115 -1.32 -6.76 -4.45
CA ALA A 115 -2.61 -7.45 -4.54
C ALA A 115 -2.44 -9.00 -4.51
N GLY A 116 -3.55 -9.73 -4.37
CA GLY A 116 -3.58 -11.18 -4.69
C GLY A 116 -3.20 -12.19 -3.60
N GLN A 117 -2.62 -11.77 -2.46
CA GLN A 117 -2.55 -12.66 -1.28
C GLN A 117 -3.83 -12.46 -0.45
N LEU A 118 -4.51 -13.56 -0.15
CA LEU A 118 -5.67 -13.64 0.75
C LEU A 118 -5.29 -14.63 1.86
N GLY A 119 -4.46 -14.18 2.81
CA GLY A 119 -4.01 -14.99 3.95
C GLY A 119 -4.60 -14.50 5.28
N MET A 120 -4.43 -15.28 6.36
CA MET A 120 -4.75 -14.83 7.73
C MET A 120 -4.02 -13.54 8.11
N TYR A 121 -2.87 -13.27 7.49
CA TYR A 121 -2.09 -12.04 7.62
C TYR A 121 -2.89 -10.79 7.21
N ASP A 122 -3.74 -10.88 6.17
CA ASP A 122 -4.56 -9.76 5.71
C ASP A 122 -5.70 -9.43 6.68
N VAL A 123 -6.21 -10.44 7.40
CA VAL A 123 -7.19 -10.25 8.48
C VAL A 123 -6.51 -9.58 9.68
N LEU A 124 -5.33 -10.05 10.06
CA LEU A 124 -4.55 -9.46 11.15
C LEU A 124 -4.24 -7.99 10.88
N LEU A 125 -3.75 -7.67 9.68
CA LEU A 125 -3.44 -6.30 9.29
C LEU A 125 -4.65 -5.38 9.38
N ARG A 126 -5.79 -5.78 8.79
CA ARG A 126 -7.03 -4.99 8.89
C ARG A 126 -7.46 -4.79 10.34
N VAL A 127 -7.29 -5.79 11.19
CA VAL A 127 -7.63 -5.69 12.60
C VAL A 127 -6.67 -4.75 13.34
N GLU A 128 -5.36 -4.86 13.15
CA GLU A 128 -4.39 -3.95 13.79
C GLU A 128 -4.63 -2.49 13.40
N HIS A 129 -4.91 -2.22 12.12
CA HIS A 129 -5.22 -0.87 11.65
C HIS A 129 -6.59 -0.35 12.10
N THR A 130 -7.58 -1.21 12.34
CA THR A 130 -8.89 -0.81 12.89
C THR A 130 -8.88 -0.70 14.42
N VAL A 131 -7.98 -1.40 15.11
CA VAL A 131 -7.92 -1.54 16.57
C VAL A 131 -6.82 -0.68 17.23
N SER A 132 -6.21 0.24 16.47
CA SER A 132 -5.22 1.21 16.97
C SER A 132 -5.67 2.04 18.21
N GLY A 133 -6.95 1.97 18.62
CA GLY A 133 -7.49 2.59 19.84
C GLY A 133 -7.59 1.73 21.12
N SER A 134 -7.14 0.46 21.17
CA SER A 134 -7.29 -0.39 22.37
C SER A 134 -6.01 -1.14 22.77
N GLU A 135 -5.45 -0.79 23.94
CA GLU A 135 -4.29 -1.47 24.55
C GLU A 135 -4.54 -2.96 24.89
N GLY A 136 -5.78 -3.32 25.22
CA GLY A 136 -6.13 -4.69 25.58
C GLY A 136 -6.08 -5.66 24.40
N ALA A 137 -6.42 -5.18 23.21
CA ALA A 137 -6.39 -6.00 22.00
C ALA A 137 -4.97 -6.25 21.50
N ARG A 138 -4.07 -5.25 21.57
CA ARG A 138 -2.65 -5.38 21.18
C ARG A 138 -1.93 -6.54 21.88
N LYS A 139 -2.20 -6.76 23.17
CA LYS A 139 -1.59 -7.84 23.97
C LYS A 139 -2.10 -9.24 23.60
N ALA A 140 -3.38 -9.36 23.23
CA ALA A 140 -3.96 -10.63 22.79
C ALA A 140 -3.45 -11.06 21.40
N PHE A 141 -3.23 -10.10 20.50
CA PHE A 141 -2.72 -10.37 19.14
C PHE A 141 -1.24 -10.78 19.12
N SER A 142 -0.40 -10.14 19.94
CA SER A 142 1.02 -10.51 20.09
C SER A 142 1.22 -12.01 20.44
N ALA A 143 0.31 -12.59 21.22
CA ALA A 143 0.39 -14.00 21.61
C ALA A 143 0.03 -14.97 20.46
N ILE A 144 -0.77 -14.53 19.48
CA ILE A 144 -1.24 -15.37 18.36
C ILE A 144 -0.24 -15.38 17.21
N THR A 145 0.41 -14.24 16.94
CA THR A 145 1.41 -14.10 15.85
C THR A 145 2.71 -14.86 16.12
N SER A 146 3.02 -15.17 17.38
CA SER A 146 4.21 -15.92 17.80
C SER A 146 4.30 -17.35 17.22
N THR A 147 3.21 -17.94 16.75
CA THR A 147 3.15 -19.35 16.36
C THR A 147 3.14 -19.57 14.83
N GLY A 148 3.00 -18.53 14.00
CA GLY A 148 2.76 -18.66 12.56
C GLY A 148 3.94 -18.36 11.60
N LYS A 149 5.15 -18.11 12.11
CA LYS A 149 6.22 -17.38 11.40
C LYS A 149 6.93 -18.06 10.20
N ASN A 150 6.59 -19.28 9.77
CA ASN A 150 7.52 -20.07 8.94
C ASN A 150 7.14 -20.36 7.47
N LEU A 151 6.10 -19.75 6.86
CA LEU A 151 5.65 -20.23 5.53
C LEU A 151 5.34 -19.20 4.42
N ALA A 152 5.46 -17.88 4.63
CA ALA A 152 4.92 -16.90 3.66
C ALA A 152 5.89 -15.82 3.14
N PHE A 153 7.17 -15.85 3.53
CA PHE A 153 8.10 -14.75 3.22
C PHE A 153 8.97 -14.95 1.98
N GLU A 154 9.15 -16.19 1.49
CA GLU A 154 10.04 -16.46 0.34
C GLU A 154 9.43 -16.09 -1.03
N ASP A 155 8.10 -16.12 -1.17
CA ASP A 155 7.43 -15.89 -2.46
C ASP A 155 7.23 -14.40 -2.81
N LEU A 156 7.30 -13.48 -1.84
CA LEU A 156 7.13 -12.04 -2.10
C LEU A 156 8.44 -11.38 -2.55
N GLU A 157 9.58 -11.81 -2.00
CA GLU A 157 10.90 -11.29 -2.37
C GLU A 157 11.28 -11.66 -3.82
N THR A 158 10.82 -12.81 -4.32
CA THR A 158 11.12 -13.26 -5.69
C THR A 158 10.37 -12.46 -6.75
N HIS A 159 9.11 -12.10 -6.50
CA HIS A 159 8.31 -11.32 -7.45
C HIS A 159 8.67 -9.82 -7.47
N VAL A 160 8.97 -9.21 -6.33
CA VAL A 160 9.46 -7.82 -6.27
C VAL A 160 10.82 -7.71 -6.98
N LYS A 161 11.70 -8.69 -6.78
CA LYS A 161 13.00 -8.74 -7.46
C LYS A 161 12.89 -8.90 -8.97
N ALA A 162 11.92 -9.69 -9.45
CA ALA A 162 11.64 -9.82 -10.87
C ALA A 162 11.16 -8.51 -11.51
N GLN A 163 10.33 -7.75 -10.78
CA GLN A 163 9.88 -6.42 -11.21
C GLN A 163 11.04 -5.41 -11.25
N ASP A 164 11.93 -5.45 -10.25
CA ASP A 164 13.09 -4.56 -10.16
C ASP A 164 14.13 -4.82 -11.27
N ASP A 165 14.34 -6.08 -11.65
CA ASP A 165 15.20 -6.46 -12.78
C ASP A 165 14.64 -5.97 -14.12
N GLU A 166 13.31 -6.00 -14.30
CA GLU A 166 12.65 -5.49 -15.51
C GLU A 166 12.77 -3.95 -15.63
N ILE A 167 12.68 -3.24 -14.50
CA ILE A 167 12.85 -1.78 -14.44
C ILE A 167 14.31 -1.37 -14.71
N SER A 168 15.30 -2.12 -14.18
CA SER A 168 16.72 -1.84 -14.46
C SER A 168 17.08 -2.01 -15.95
N VAL A 169 16.34 -2.83 -16.69
CA VAL A 169 16.52 -3.03 -18.13
C VAL A 169 15.83 -1.93 -18.94
N ALA A 170 14.69 -1.42 -18.47
CA ALA A 170 13.96 -0.34 -19.15
C ALA A 170 14.61 1.05 -19.03
N CYS A 171 15.48 1.26 -18.03
CA CYS A 171 16.23 2.51 -17.82
C CYS A 171 17.64 2.55 -18.45
N LYS A 172 17.99 1.60 -19.33
CA LYS A 172 19.20 1.63 -20.16
C LYS A 172 18.86 1.88 -21.62
#